data_AF-A0A0U1P4I3-F1
#
_entry.id   AF-A0A0U1P4I3-F1
#
_cell.length_a   1.000
_cell.length_b   1.000
_cell.length_c   1.000
_cell.angle_alpha   90.00
_cell.angle_beta   90.00
_cell.angle_gamma   90.00
#
_symmetry.space_group_name_H-M   'P 1'
#
loop_
_entity.id
_entity.type
_entity.pdbx_description
1 polymer ?
#
loop_
_entity_poly.entity_id
_entity_poly.type
_entity_poly.pdbx_seq_one_letter_code
_entity_poly.pdbx_strand_id
1 'polypeptide(L)'
;MHIAWRTSDDEDQLDWKNYIKDNGYVTTPVKDRNYFHSIYFKEHGEILFEIATDSPGFTIDEPRETLGEKLMLPKQFDPKREQIEQVLIPIIVRKLD
;
A
#
# COMPACT_ATOMS: atom_id res chain seq x y z
N MET A 1 9.93 -2.37 -6.97
CA MET A 1 9.25 -3.68 -7.11
C MET A 1 9.64 -4.52 -5.91
N HIS A 2 8.66 -5.13 -5.25
CA HIS A 2 8.83 -5.93 -4.02
C HIS A 2 7.74 -7.01 -3.97
N ILE A 3 7.84 -7.92 -3.00
CA ILE A 3 6.77 -8.85 -2.63
C ILE A 3 6.27 -8.44 -1.24
N ALA A 4 4.95 -8.41 -1.07
CA ALA A 4 4.29 -8.10 0.20
C ALA A 4 3.74 -9.36 0.87
N TRP A 5 4.01 -9.50 2.16
CA TRP A 5 3.49 -10.56 3.03
C TRP A 5 2.43 -9.97 3.96
N ARG A 6 1.39 -10.76 4.25
CA ARG A 6 0.21 -10.31 5.00
C ARG A 6 0.42 -10.38 6.51
N THR A 7 -0.19 -9.45 7.23
CA THR A 7 -0.47 -9.51 8.68
C THR A 7 -1.94 -9.25 8.93
N SER A 8 -2.49 -9.81 10.01
CA SER A 8 -3.93 -9.67 10.29
C SER A 8 -4.34 -8.22 10.54
N ASP A 9 -3.50 -7.48 11.26
CA ASP A 9 -3.76 -6.13 11.76
C ASP A 9 -2.44 -5.40 12.07
N ASP A 10 -2.57 -4.22 12.68
CA ASP A 10 -1.45 -3.34 13.04
C ASP A 10 -0.59 -3.91 14.18
N GLU A 11 -1.19 -4.66 15.12
CA GLU A 11 -0.46 -5.25 16.24
C GLU A 11 0.44 -6.38 15.73
N ASP A 12 -0.11 -7.29 14.90
CA ASP A 12 0.66 -8.34 14.23
C ASP A 12 1.78 -7.75 13.35
N GLN A 13 1.52 -6.63 12.65
CA GLN A 13 2.59 -5.94 11.91
C GLN A 13 3.71 -5.41 12.81
N LEU A 14 3.39 -4.88 13.99
CA LEU A 14 4.39 -4.39 14.94
C LEU A 14 5.20 -5.54 15.54
N ASP A 15 4.57 -6.69 15.79
CA ASP A 15 5.26 -7.90 16.22
C ASP A 15 6.23 -8.40 15.15
N TRP A 16 5.81 -8.46 13.88
CA TRP A 16 6.70 -8.76 12.76
C TRP A 16 7.84 -7.75 12.63
N LYS A 17 7.57 -6.46 12.82
CA LYS A 17 8.61 -5.42 12.80
C LYS A 17 9.69 -5.67 13.85
N ASN A 18 9.29 -6.02 15.08
CA ASN A 18 10.21 -6.31 16.16
C ASN A 18 10.99 -7.59 15.87
N TYR A 19 10.30 -8.66 15.45
CA TYR A 19 10.92 -9.92 15.06
C TYR A 19 11.97 -9.74 13.96
N ILE A 20 11.65 -9.00 12.89
CA ILE A 20 12.56 -8.72 11.78
C ILE A 20 13.81 -7.96 12.26
N LYS A 21 13.62 -6.97 13.13
CA LYS A 21 14.73 -6.21 13.72
C LYS A 21 15.63 -7.05 14.62
N ASP A 22 15.04 -7.90 15.46
CA ASP A 22 15.78 -8.79 16.35
C ASP A 22 16.59 -9.84 15.58
N ASN A 23 16.20 -10.12 14.33
CA ASN A 23 16.94 -10.97 13.40
C ASN A 23 17.94 -10.20 12.51
N GLY A 24 18.29 -8.97 12.86
CA GLY A 24 19.39 -8.22 12.25
C GLY A 24 19.04 -7.43 10.99
N TYR A 25 17.77 -7.34 10.62
CA TYR A 25 17.34 -6.53 9.48
C TYR A 25 16.94 -5.11 9.91
N VAL A 26 17.13 -4.16 8.99
CA VAL A 26 16.67 -2.78 9.18
C VAL A 26 15.32 -2.60 8.50
N THR A 27 14.31 -2.21 9.29
CA THR A 27 12.97 -1.90 8.78
C THR A 27 12.77 -0.39 8.63
N THR A 28 11.91 0.00 7.69
CA THR A 28 11.35 1.37 7.70
C THR A 28 10.46 1.61 8.93
N PRO A 29 10.11 2.88 9.23
CA PRO A 29 8.93 3.18 10.03
C PRO A 29 7.67 2.58 9.39
N VAL A 30 6.59 2.46 10.17
CA VAL A 30 5.27 2.11 9.64
C VAL A 30 4.81 3.25 8.73
N LYS A 31 4.30 2.91 7.55
CA LYS A 31 3.79 3.86 6.56
C LYS A 31 2.33 3.55 6.28
N ASP A 32 1.50 4.57 6.42
CA ASP A 32 0.10 4.57 5.99
C ASP A 32 0.03 4.66 4.45
N ARG A 33 -0.62 3.67 3.84
CA ARG A 33 -0.86 3.58 2.39
C ARG A 33 -2.34 3.80 2.04
N ASN A 34 -3.11 4.40 2.95
CA ASN A 34 -4.58 4.53 2.98
C ASN A 34 -5.33 3.20 3.10
N TYR A 35 -4.92 2.19 2.32
CA TYR A 35 -5.62 0.91 2.21
C TYR A 35 -5.05 -0.16 3.13
N PHE A 36 -3.84 0.04 3.64
CA PHE A 36 -3.11 -0.82 4.57
C PHE A 36 -1.95 -0.03 5.19
N HIS A 37 -1.43 -0.52 6.32
CA HIS A 37 -0.16 -0.07 6.86
C HIS A 37 0.97 -0.97 6.36
N SER A 38 2.16 -0.40 6.18
CA SER A 38 3.31 -1.12 5.61
C SER A 38 4.62 -0.82 6.32
N ILE A 39 5.48 -1.84 6.42
CA ILE A 39 6.91 -1.71 6.69
C ILE A 39 7.70 -2.42 5.60
N TYR A 40 8.91 -1.95 5.32
CA TYR A 40 9.79 -2.54 4.32
C TYR A 40 11.14 -2.90 4.92
N PHE A 41 11.75 -3.96 4.42
CA PHE A 41 13.12 -4.35 4.72
C PHE A 41 13.73 -5.08 3.51
N LYS A 42 15.05 -5.02 3.36
CA LYS A 42 15.77 -5.82 2.37
C LYS A 42 16.26 -7.10 3.02
N GLU A 43 16.01 -8.24 2.38
CA GLU A 43 16.59 -9.52 2.80
C GLU A 43 18.00 -9.71 2.19
N HIS A 44 18.70 -10.78 2.58
CA HIS A 44 20.11 -10.99 2.24
C HIS A 44 20.42 -11.16 0.75
N GLY A 45 19.44 -11.61 -0.05
CA GLY A 45 19.50 -11.67 -1.51
C GLY A 45 19.16 -10.35 -2.21
N GLU A 46 19.11 -9.22 -1.47
CA GLU A 46 18.77 -7.88 -1.96
C GLU A 46 17.31 -7.71 -2.45
N ILE A 47 16.45 -8.69 -2.19
CA ILE A 47 15.03 -8.57 -2.47
C ILE A 47 14.40 -7.63 -1.43
N LEU A 48 13.64 -6.65 -1.92
CA LEU A 48 12.83 -5.79 -1.06
C LEU A 48 11.56 -6.55 -0.68
N PHE A 49 11.37 -6.80 0.61
CA PHE A 49 10.12 -7.33 1.16
C PHE A 49 9.33 -6.22 1.85
N GLU A 50 8.01 -6.38 1.80
CA GLU A 50 7.03 -5.58 2.50
C GLU A 50 6.24 -6.48 3.44
N ILE A 51 5.93 -5.98 4.64
CA ILE A 51 4.90 -6.56 5.50
C ILE A 51 3.74 -5.57 5.49
N ALA A 52 2.55 -6.03 5.10
CA ALA A 52 1.36 -5.20 4.89
C ALA A 52 0.14 -5.77 5.61
N THR A 53 -0.64 -4.91 6.24
CA THR A 53 -1.86 -5.32 6.96
C THR A 53 -2.99 -5.69 6.00
N ASP A 54 -3.85 -6.63 6.40
CA ASP A 54 -5.05 -7.00 5.64
C ASP A 54 -6.10 -5.88 5.61
N SER A 55 -6.23 -5.16 6.72
CA SER A 55 -7.20 -4.08 6.89
C SER A 55 -6.55 -2.71 6.73
N PRO A 56 -7.30 -1.67 6.32
CA PRO A 56 -8.75 -1.65 6.07
C PRO A 56 -9.20 -2.18 4.69
N GLY A 57 -8.30 -2.26 3.72
CA GLY A 57 -8.62 -2.64 2.34
C GLY A 57 -9.22 -1.51 1.50
N PHE A 58 -9.49 -1.80 0.22
CA PHE A 58 -9.90 -0.79 -0.75
C PHE A 58 -11.36 -0.32 -0.64
N THR A 59 -12.19 -1.00 0.16
CA THR A 59 -13.59 -0.60 0.34
C THR A 59 -13.78 0.49 1.40
N ILE A 60 -12.69 1.08 1.90
CA ILE A 60 -12.73 2.15 2.90
C ILE A 60 -13.25 3.47 2.33
N ASP A 61 -12.99 3.73 1.04
CA ASP A 61 -13.29 5.00 0.36
C ASP A 61 -14.06 4.82 -0.97
N GLU A 62 -14.25 3.58 -1.43
CA GLU A 62 -15.06 3.24 -2.60
C GLU A 62 -16.00 2.05 -2.30
N PRO A 63 -17.26 2.06 -2.77
CA PRO A 63 -18.12 0.89 -2.70
C PRO A 63 -17.59 -0.20 -3.66
N ARG A 64 -17.79 -1.47 -3.29
CA ARG A 64 -17.28 -2.62 -4.05
C ARG A 64 -17.75 -2.63 -5.51
N GLU A 65 -18.96 -2.15 -5.76
CA GLU A 65 -19.62 -2.16 -7.06
C GLU A 65 -18.96 -1.22 -8.07
N THR A 66 -18.29 -0.15 -7.60
CA THR A 66 -17.66 0.87 -8.45
C THR A 66 -16.16 1.00 -8.17
N LEU A 67 -15.55 -0.03 -7.60
CA LEU A 67 -14.15 0.01 -7.14
C LEU A 67 -13.19 0.25 -8.30
N GLY A 68 -12.33 1.25 -8.18
CA GLY A 68 -11.32 1.56 -9.20
C GLY A 68 -11.86 2.27 -10.46
N GLU A 69 -13.11 2.74 -10.43
CA GLU A 69 -13.67 3.55 -11.53
C GLU A 69 -13.22 5.02 -11.48
N LYS A 70 -12.74 5.49 -10.33
CA LYS A 70 -12.30 6.88 -10.11
C LYS A 70 -10.85 6.95 -9.70
N LEU A 71 -10.22 8.09 -9.98
CA LEU A 71 -8.89 8.40 -9.44
C LEU A 71 -9.00 8.76 -7.95
N MET A 72 -8.66 7.80 -7.10
CA MET A 72 -8.53 8.02 -5.66
C MET A 72 -7.16 8.64 -5.34
N LEU A 73 -7.17 9.65 -4.48
CA LEU A 73 -5.96 10.32 -4.00
C LEU A 73 -5.91 10.25 -2.47
N PRO A 74 -4.73 10.02 -1.88
CA PRO A 74 -4.54 10.27 -0.45
C PRO A 74 -4.94 11.72 -0.10
N LYS A 75 -5.55 11.93 1.08
CA LYS A 75 -6.07 13.25 1.51
C LYS A 75 -5.05 14.39 1.39
N GLN A 76 -3.78 14.11 1.63
CA GLN A 76 -2.70 15.10 1.51
C GLN A 76 -2.49 15.62 0.08
N PHE A 77 -3.02 14.94 -0.93
CA PHE A 77 -2.91 15.31 -2.34
C PHE A 77 -4.22 15.84 -2.95
N ASP A 78 -5.34 15.79 -2.24
CA ASP A 78 -6.62 16.34 -2.73
C ASP A 78 -6.53 17.80 -3.18
N PRO A 79 -5.83 18.72 -2.47
CA PRO A 79 -5.67 20.10 -2.93
C PRO A 79 -4.92 20.25 -4.27
N LYS A 80 -4.24 19.20 -4.72
CA LYS A 80 -3.47 19.16 -5.98
C LYS A 80 -4.13 18.30 -7.06
N ARG A 81 -5.38 17.88 -6.86
CA ARG A 81 -6.11 16.98 -7.78
C ARG A 81 -6.04 17.43 -9.23
N GLU A 82 -6.41 18.67 -9.52
CA GLU A 82 -6.43 19.20 -10.89
C GLU A 82 -5.05 19.12 -11.56
N GLN A 83 -3.98 19.44 -10.82
CA GLN A 83 -2.61 19.38 -11.33
C GLN A 83 -2.17 17.94 -11.64
N ILE A 84 -2.58 16.99 -10.77
CA ILE A 84 -2.28 15.57 -10.96
C ILE A 84 -3.07 15.02 -12.16
N GLU A 85 -4.36 15.30 -12.25
CA GLU A 85 -5.22 14.82 -13.34
C GLU A 85 -4.77 15.35 -14.71
N GLN A 86 -4.20 16.56 -14.78
CA GLN A 86 -3.69 17.14 -16.02
C GLN A 86 -2.47 16.42 -16.61
N VAL A 87 -1.64 15.79 -15.78
CA VAL A 87 -0.38 15.14 -16.25
C VAL A 87 -0.51 13.63 -16.45
N LEU A 88 -1.60 13.03 -15.99
CA LEU A 88 -1.86 11.61 -16.13
C LEU A 88 -2.42 11.30 -17.52
N ILE A 89 -1.84 10.31 -18.19
CA ILE A 89 -2.38 9.78 -19.44
C ILE A 89 -3.68 9.02 -19.10
N PRO A 90 -4.82 9.33 -19.75
CA PRO A 90 -6.07 8.62 -19.49
C PRO A 90 -5.97 7.13 -19.77
N ILE A 91 -6.48 6.31 -18.85
CA ILE A 91 -6.58 4.85 -19.01
C ILE A 91 -8.06 4.48 -18.99
N ILE A 92 -8.45 3.63 -19.93
CA ILE A 92 -9.79 3.06 -20.01
C ILE A 92 -9.64 1.55 -19.92
N VAL A 93 -10.22 0.93 -18.90
CA VAL A 93 -10.30 -0.52 -18.79
C VAL A 93 -11.24 -1.02 -19.88
N ARG A 94 -10.73 -1.83 -20.81
CA ARG A 94 -11.50 -2.36 -21.93
C ARG A 94 -11.70 -3.85 -21.75
N LYS A 95 -12.90 -4.33 -22.06
CA LYS A 95 -13.10 -5.75 -22.35
C LYS A 95 -12.48 -6.01 -23.72
N LEU A 96 -11.66 -7.05 -23.78
CA LEU A 96 -11.14 -7.57 -25.03
C LEU A 96 -12.04 -8.75 -25.36
N ASP A 97 -12.88 -8.60 -26.36
CA ASP A 97 -13.72 -9.67 -26.90
C ASP A 97 -12.87 -10.72 -27.65
#